data_AF-I1PZ29-F1
#
_entry.id   AF-I1PZ29-F1
#
_cell.length_a   1.000
_cell.length_b   1.000
_cell.length_c   1.000
_cell.angle_alpha   90.00
_cell.angle_beta   90.00
_cell.angle_gamma   90.00
#
_symmetry.space_group_name_H-M   'P 1'
#
loop_
_entity.id
_entity.type
_entity.pdbx_description
1 polymer ?
#
loop_
_entity_poly.entity_id
_entity_poly.type
_entity_poly.pdbx_seq_one_letter_code
_entity_poly.pdbx_strand_id
1 'polypeptide(L)'
;MDDGSKLQPTARFRWLNLVRCTVASVVTVLAVVVIRPEKLRLSVAGGRVSVSRMPAMKPLPRVNMSFVLRAFNPSGRASIEYTGITVVLRAIDDGDAASPAAAAPIIAQFPFPDVPVAQQVAHEAAARVSLAAAEDVPLRYVKALFDGRGISAAIQVDGFLTTRMEIDGRISRSNGGVATTFYCLPVTIAVGDGDDDESRSRVP
;
A
#
# COMPACT_ATOMS: atom_id res chain seq x y z
N MET A 1 -62.44 -19.85 46.46
CA MET A 1 -61.22 -20.27 47.18
C MET A 1 -60.62 -21.43 46.41
N ASP A 2 -59.39 -21.42 45.91
CA ASP A 2 -58.32 -20.42 45.93
C ASP A 2 -57.39 -20.70 44.75
N ASP A 3 -56.92 -19.63 44.12
CA ASP A 3 -55.98 -19.62 43.00
C ASP A 3 -54.55 -19.85 43.52
N GLY A 4 -53.79 -20.72 42.85
CA GLY A 4 -52.44 -21.10 43.27
C GLY A 4 -51.49 -21.26 42.08
N SER A 5 -51.20 -20.13 41.44
CA SER A 5 -50.28 -19.90 40.32
C SER A 5 -49.06 -20.83 40.19
N LYS A 6 -49.04 -21.63 39.10
CA LYS A 6 -47.83 -22.26 38.55
C LYS A 6 -47.01 -21.21 37.78
N LEU A 7 -45.97 -20.65 38.39
CA LEU A 7 -44.98 -19.83 37.70
C LEU A 7 -43.71 -20.66 37.40
N GLN A 8 -43.65 -21.13 36.16
CA GLN A 8 -42.51 -21.83 35.54
C GLN A 8 -41.24 -20.96 35.53
N PRO A 9 -40.09 -21.39 36.10
CA PRO A 9 -38.87 -20.60 36.14
C PRO A 9 -38.08 -20.58 34.82
N THR A 10 -38.46 -21.35 33.81
CA THR A 10 -37.59 -21.68 32.66
C THR A 10 -37.71 -20.75 31.46
N ALA A 11 -38.82 -20.01 31.31
CA ALA A 11 -39.03 -19.12 30.17
C ALA A 11 -38.15 -17.86 30.26
N ARG A 12 -38.05 -17.23 31.43
CA ARG A 12 -37.38 -15.94 31.62
C ARG A 12 -35.88 -15.98 31.29
N PHE A 13 -35.20 -17.10 31.56
CA PHE A 13 -33.78 -17.26 31.25
C PHE A 13 -33.48 -17.40 29.74
N ARG A 14 -34.41 -17.96 28.95
CA ARG A 14 -34.24 -18.08 27.50
C ARG A 14 -34.29 -16.72 26.80
N TRP A 15 -35.22 -15.87 27.21
CA TRP A 15 -35.34 -14.50 26.68
C TRP A 15 -34.10 -13.67 27.00
N LEU A 16 -33.57 -13.78 28.23
CA LEU A 16 -32.36 -13.08 28.62
C LEU A 16 -31.14 -13.49 27.79
N ASN A 17 -31.00 -14.79 27.49
CA ASN A 17 -29.92 -15.30 26.65
C ASN A 17 -30.06 -14.86 25.20
N LEU A 18 -31.28 -14.86 24.64
CA LEU A 18 -31.52 -14.37 23.28
C LEU A 18 -31.12 -12.89 23.15
N VAL A 19 -31.56 -12.05 24.11
CA VAL A 19 -31.23 -10.63 24.17
C VAL A 19 -29.72 -10.41 24.30
N ARG A 20 -29.04 -11.18 25.17
CA ARG A 20 -27.57 -11.11 25.31
C ARG A 20 -26.85 -11.50 24.02
N CYS A 21 -27.30 -12.55 23.33
CA CYS A 21 -26.72 -12.96 22.06
C CYS A 21 -26.94 -11.90 20.96
N THR A 22 -28.11 -11.27 20.89
CA THR A 22 -28.37 -10.17 19.94
C THR A 22 -27.53 -8.94 20.25
N VAL A 23 -27.39 -8.58 21.53
CA VAL A 23 -26.55 -7.45 21.94
C VAL A 23 -25.07 -7.75 21.65
N ALA A 24 -24.59 -8.95 21.98
CA ALA A 24 -23.21 -9.35 21.72
C ALA A 24 -22.90 -9.41 20.21
N SER A 25 -23.83 -9.87 19.39
CA SER A 25 -23.65 -9.87 17.93
C SER A 25 -23.68 -8.45 17.36
N VAL A 26 -24.58 -7.59 17.81
CA VAL A 26 -24.58 -6.16 17.42
C VAL A 26 -23.29 -5.49 17.85
N VAL A 27 -22.83 -5.67 19.09
CA VAL A 27 -21.55 -5.10 19.58
C VAL A 27 -20.37 -5.66 18.80
N THR A 28 -20.36 -6.95 18.48
CA THR A 28 -19.30 -7.56 17.66
C THR A 28 -19.30 -7.00 16.25
N VAL A 29 -20.46 -6.87 15.61
CA VAL A 29 -20.57 -6.25 14.27
C VAL A 29 -20.17 -4.79 14.32
N LEU A 30 -20.63 -4.03 15.32
CA LEU A 30 -20.26 -2.64 15.51
C LEU A 30 -18.75 -2.52 15.75
N ALA A 31 -18.16 -3.38 16.58
CA ALA A 31 -16.73 -3.44 16.80
C ALA A 31 -15.98 -3.78 15.51
N VAL A 32 -16.42 -4.76 14.72
CA VAL A 32 -15.78 -5.11 13.44
C VAL A 32 -15.91 -3.98 12.41
N VAL A 33 -17.04 -3.26 12.38
CA VAL A 33 -17.28 -2.13 11.46
C VAL A 33 -16.50 -0.88 11.91
N VAL A 34 -16.46 -0.59 13.21
CA VAL A 34 -15.75 0.55 13.80
C VAL A 34 -14.24 0.30 13.87
N ILE A 35 -13.80 -0.95 14.01
CA ILE A 35 -12.40 -1.40 13.99
C ILE A 35 -12.05 -1.90 12.58
N ARG A 36 -12.74 -1.49 11.51
CA ARG A 36 -12.19 -1.69 10.17
C ARG A 36 -10.83 -0.99 10.16
N PRO A 37 -9.72 -1.72 9.97
CA PRO A 37 -8.46 -1.04 9.76
C PRO A 37 -8.62 -0.34 8.41
N GLU A 38 -8.88 0.96 8.47
CA GLU A 38 -8.82 1.86 7.31
C GLU A 38 -7.34 1.94 6.92
N LYS A 39 -6.85 0.84 6.32
CA LYS A 39 -5.46 0.70 5.92
C LYS A 39 -5.20 1.67 4.78
N LEU A 40 -4.05 2.32 4.86
CA LEU A 40 -3.50 3.11 3.77
C LEU A 40 -3.58 2.30 2.47
N ARG A 41 -4.06 2.92 1.39
CA ARG A 41 -4.10 2.30 0.07
C ARG A 41 -2.95 2.86 -0.75
N LEU A 42 -2.08 1.99 -1.25
CA LEU A 42 -0.99 2.38 -2.14
C LEU A 42 -1.29 1.95 -3.57
N SER A 43 -0.89 2.80 -4.51
CA SER A 43 -0.96 2.52 -5.95
C SER A 43 0.15 3.27 -6.65
N VAL A 44 0.53 2.79 -7.84
CA VAL A 44 1.51 3.46 -8.71
C VAL A 44 0.72 4.20 -9.78
N ALA A 45 1.00 5.49 -9.97
CA ALA A 45 0.34 6.27 -11.00
C ALA A 45 0.56 5.64 -12.38
N GLY A 46 -0.52 5.42 -13.12
CA GLY A 46 -0.50 4.79 -14.44
C GLY A 46 -0.02 3.32 -14.46
N GLY A 47 0.20 2.69 -13.29
CA GLY A 47 0.73 1.32 -13.21
C GLY A 47 2.08 1.16 -13.92
N ARG A 48 2.91 2.22 -13.94
CA ARG A 48 4.13 2.25 -14.76
C ARG A 48 5.33 2.75 -13.96
N VAL A 49 6.48 2.14 -14.22
CA VAL A 49 7.80 2.66 -13.89
C VAL A 49 8.50 3.01 -15.18
N SER A 50 8.82 4.29 -15.35
CA SER A 50 9.52 4.79 -16.52
C SER A 50 11.02 4.62 -16.33
N VAL A 51 11.70 4.16 -17.38
CA VAL A 51 13.15 4.04 -17.42
C VAL A 51 13.69 5.03 -18.44
N SER A 52 14.62 5.90 -18.04
CA SER A 52 15.27 6.79 -19.01
C SER A 52 16.06 5.97 -20.03
N ARG A 53 16.10 6.44 -21.27
CA ARG A 53 16.90 5.78 -22.32
C ARG A 53 18.35 5.66 -21.87
N MET A 54 18.85 4.44 -21.82
CA MET A 54 20.23 4.15 -21.43
C MET A 54 21.18 4.45 -22.61
N PRO A 55 22.34 5.08 -22.36
CA PRO A 55 23.38 5.21 -23.38
C PRO A 55 23.94 3.83 -23.76
N ALA A 56 24.71 3.78 -24.86
CA ALA A 56 25.35 2.55 -25.32
C ALA A 56 26.11 1.83 -24.19
N MET A 57 26.08 0.50 -24.17
CA MET A 57 26.51 -0.37 -23.05
C MET A 57 27.99 -0.27 -22.61
N LYS A 58 28.81 0.60 -23.20
CA LYS A 58 30.21 0.79 -22.81
C LYS A 58 30.46 2.25 -22.43
N PRO A 59 30.78 2.55 -21.14
CA PRO A 59 30.76 1.66 -19.96
C PRO A 59 29.34 1.20 -19.58
N LEU A 60 29.20 0.26 -18.62
CA LEU A 60 27.88 -0.22 -18.18
C LEU A 60 26.98 0.98 -17.80
N PRO A 61 25.77 1.08 -18.37
CA PRO A 61 24.92 2.24 -18.17
C PRO A 61 24.32 2.23 -16.76
N ARG A 62 24.00 3.43 -16.24
CA ARG A 62 23.11 3.53 -15.08
C ARG A 62 21.66 3.39 -15.53
N VAL A 63 20.86 2.71 -14.72
CA VAL A 63 19.42 2.56 -14.94
C VAL A 63 18.70 3.63 -14.13
N ASN A 64 18.25 4.68 -14.80
CA ASN A 64 17.46 5.73 -14.17
C ASN A 64 15.99 5.36 -14.22
N MET A 65 15.36 5.17 -13.07
CA MET A 65 13.94 4.82 -12.96
C MET A 65 13.16 5.95 -12.30
N SER A 66 11.94 6.17 -12.76
CA SER A 66 10.99 7.10 -12.15
C SER A 66 9.56 6.55 -12.12
N PHE A 67 8.83 6.89 -11.07
CA PHE A 67 7.41 6.59 -10.93
C PHE A 67 6.80 7.50 -9.85
N VAL A 68 5.47 7.56 -9.80
CA VAL A 68 4.75 8.29 -8.75
C VAL A 68 4.00 7.28 -7.89
N LEU A 69 4.28 7.28 -6.59
CA LEU A 69 3.55 6.51 -5.60
C LEU A 69 2.40 7.36 -5.07
N ARG A 70 1.17 6.86 -5.23
CA ARG A 70 -0.04 7.48 -4.69
C ARG A 70 -0.50 6.72 -3.45
N ALA A 71 -0.51 7.42 -2.32
CA ALA A 71 -0.95 6.92 -1.04
C ALA A 71 -2.26 7.59 -0.64
N PHE A 72 -3.33 6.81 -0.49
CA PHE A 72 -4.63 7.31 -0.06
C PHE A 72 -4.94 6.82 1.35
N ASN A 73 -5.20 7.75 2.25
CA ASN A 73 -5.66 7.45 3.59
C ASN A 73 -7.19 7.52 3.62
N PRO A 74 -7.90 6.38 3.67
CA PRO A 74 -9.36 6.39 3.77
C PRO A 74 -9.85 6.91 5.12
N SER A 75 -8.98 7.07 6.11
CA SER A 75 -9.40 7.44 7.45
C SER A 75 -9.87 8.87 7.56
N GLY A 76 -11.07 9.05 8.11
CA GLY A 76 -11.63 10.34 8.50
C GLY A 76 -11.31 10.75 9.94
N ARG A 77 -10.38 10.05 10.62
CA ARG A 77 -10.08 10.29 12.04
C ARG A 77 -8.60 10.39 12.36
N ALA A 78 -7.77 9.68 11.60
CA ALA A 78 -6.33 9.62 11.84
C ALA A 78 -5.54 10.01 10.59
N SER A 79 -4.53 10.84 10.75
CA SER A 79 -3.46 10.95 9.74
C SER A 79 -2.53 9.75 9.89
N ILE A 80 -1.95 9.32 8.77
CA ILE A 80 -1.01 8.20 8.71
C ILE A 80 0.35 8.73 8.29
N GLU A 81 1.39 8.37 9.01
CA GLU A 81 2.79 8.58 8.63
C GLU A 81 3.36 7.22 8.24
N TYR A 82 3.73 7.05 6.96
CA TYR A 82 4.44 5.86 6.50
C TYR A 82 5.93 6.18 6.37
N THR A 83 6.76 5.56 7.20
CA THR A 83 8.16 5.97 7.37
C THR A 83 9.13 4.81 7.21
N GLY A 84 10.40 5.13 6.93
CA GLY A 84 11.44 4.12 6.76
C GLY A 84 11.16 3.23 5.55
N ILE A 85 10.66 3.84 4.48
CA ILE A 85 10.12 3.13 3.34
C ILE A 85 11.25 2.56 2.48
N THR A 86 11.13 1.28 2.15
CA THR A 86 11.97 0.60 1.16
C THR A 86 11.08 0.09 0.03
N VAL A 87 11.46 0.43 -1.20
CA VAL A 87 10.79 -0.04 -2.41
C VAL A 87 11.58 -1.21 -2.98
N VAL A 88 10.88 -2.31 -3.27
CA VAL A 88 11.43 -3.50 -3.93
C VAL A 88 10.64 -3.76 -5.21
N LEU A 89 11.30 -3.63 -6.35
CA LEU A 89 10.74 -4.01 -7.65
C LEU A 89 10.96 -5.49 -7.86
N ARG A 90 9.90 -6.24 -8.20
CA ARG A 90 9.97 -7.68 -8.42
C ARG A 90 9.39 -8.06 -9.77
N ALA A 91 10.07 -8.95 -10.49
CA ALA A 91 9.62 -9.42 -11.79
C ALA A 91 8.45 -10.40 -11.65
N ILE A 92 7.38 -10.18 -12.39
CA ILE A 92 6.29 -11.15 -12.50
C ILE A 92 6.49 -11.89 -13.82
N ASP A 93 6.58 -13.21 -13.73
CA ASP A 93 6.59 -14.03 -14.93
C ASP A 93 5.16 -14.16 -15.47
N ASP A 94 4.98 -13.86 -16.76
CA ASP A 94 3.66 -13.87 -17.45
C ASP A 94 2.96 -15.25 -17.43
N GLY A 95 3.66 -16.32 -16.98
CA GLY A 95 3.13 -17.68 -16.89
C GLY A 95 2.67 -18.12 -15.48
N ASP A 96 2.94 -17.34 -14.43
CA ASP A 96 2.66 -17.76 -13.05
C ASP A 96 1.94 -16.68 -12.24
N ALA A 97 0.71 -16.39 -12.65
CA ALA A 97 -0.21 -15.49 -11.95
C ALA A 97 -0.55 -15.93 -10.51
N ALA A 98 -0.14 -17.15 -10.12
CA ALA A 98 -0.30 -17.70 -8.78
C ALA A 98 0.93 -17.51 -7.88
N SER A 99 2.07 -17.09 -8.44
CA SER A 99 3.29 -16.88 -7.64
C SER A 99 3.09 -15.67 -6.72
N PRO A 100 3.24 -15.84 -5.39
CA PRO A 100 3.10 -14.72 -4.48
C PRO A 100 4.17 -13.68 -4.82
N ALA A 101 3.78 -12.41 -4.95
CA ALA A 101 4.70 -11.32 -5.29
C ALA A 101 5.96 -11.31 -4.39
N ALA A 102 5.92 -11.87 -3.18
CA ALA A 102 7.06 -12.04 -2.28
C ALA A 102 8.14 -13.04 -2.77
N ALA A 103 7.77 -14.07 -3.55
CA ALA A 103 8.68 -15.09 -4.08
C ALA A 103 9.30 -14.70 -5.45
N ALA A 104 8.76 -13.66 -6.08
CA ALA A 104 9.23 -13.15 -7.36
C ALA A 104 10.68 -12.62 -7.28
N PRO A 105 11.50 -12.81 -8.34
CA PRO A 105 12.87 -12.31 -8.36
C PRO A 105 12.94 -10.79 -8.22
N ILE A 106 13.90 -10.31 -7.43
CA ILE A 106 14.12 -8.87 -7.24
C ILE A 106 14.80 -8.29 -8.48
N ILE A 107 14.25 -7.18 -8.99
CA ILE A 107 14.80 -6.37 -10.07
C ILE A 107 15.68 -5.26 -9.48
N ALA A 108 15.19 -4.57 -8.45
CA ALA A 108 15.88 -3.48 -7.79
C ALA A 108 15.31 -3.26 -6.38
N GLN A 109 16.12 -2.71 -5.49
CA GLN A 109 15.72 -2.29 -4.15
C GLN A 109 16.36 -0.95 -3.80
N PHE A 110 15.58 -0.01 -3.27
CA PHE A 110 16.08 1.32 -2.91
C PHE A 110 15.21 1.99 -1.84
N PRO A 111 15.78 2.93 -1.05
CA PRO A 111 15.02 3.71 -0.08
C PRO A 111 14.06 4.68 -0.78
N PHE A 112 12.94 4.99 -0.12
CA PHE A 112 11.94 5.95 -0.59
C PHE A 112 11.61 6.95 0.53
N PRO A 113 11.31 8.23 0.20
CA PRO A 113 10.99 9.24 1.21
C PRO A 113 9.76 8.87 2.04
N ASP A 114 9.72 9.32 3.29
CA ASP A 114 8.56 9.15 4.15
C ASP A 114 7.32 9.82 3.54
N VAL A 115 6.16 9.17 3.71
CA VAL A 115 4.88 9.57 3.11
C VAL A 115 3.88 9.93 4.20
N PRO A 116 3.73 11.23 4.53
CA PRO A 116 2.67 11.70 5.41
C PRO A 116 1.36 11.82 4.64
N VAL A 117 0.30 11.18 5.14
CA VAL A 117 -1.02 11.17 4.49
C VAL A 117 -2.07 11.65 5.48
N ALA A 118 -2.59 12.85 5.22
CA ALA A 118 -3.69 13.44 5.96
C ALA A 118 -4.97 12.61 5.82
N GLN A 119 -5.95 12.88 6.69
CA GLN A 119 -7.24 12.20 6.71
C GLN A 119 -7.99 12.41 5.39
N GLN A 120 -8.59 11.35 4.83
CA GLN A 120 -9.40 11.37 3.61
C GLN A 120 -8.73 12.03 2.39
N VAL A 121 -7.39 12.06 2.37
CA VAL A 121 -6.60 12.71 1.32
C VAL A 121 -5.68 11.69 0.65
N ALA A 122 -5.43 11.91 -0.64
CA ALA A 122 -4.37 11.23 -1.37
C ALA A 122 -3.11 12.11 -1.37
N HIS A 123 -1.97 11.51 -1.08
CA HIS A 123 -0.65 12.10 -1.23
C HIS A 123 0.08 11.40 -2.38
N GLU A 124 0.76 12.17 -3.22
CA GLU A 124 1.57 11.65 -4.32
C GLU A 124 3.02 12.03 -4.09
N ALA A 125 3.90 11.04 -4.18
CA ALA A 125 5.34 11.21 -4.02
C ALA A 125 6.06 10.61 -5.24
N ALA A 126 6.86 11.43 -5.91
CA ALA A 126 7.66 11.00 -7.04
C ALA A 126 8.96 10.34 -6.57
N ALA A 127 9.25 9.15 -7.10
CA ALA A 127 10.57 8.53 -7.03
C ALA A 127 11.36 8.84 -8.29
N ARG A 128 12.63 9.21 -8.12
CA ARG A 128 13.64 9.22 -9.16
C ARG A 128 14.90 8.58 -8.58
N VAL A 129 15.34 7.47 -9.15
CA VAL A 129 16.49 6.70 -8.65
C VAL A 129 17.44 6.36 -9.79
N SER A 130 18.75 6.42 -9.50
CA SER A 130 19.79 6.07 -10.45
C SER A 130 20.57 4.85 -9.96
N LEU A 131 20.32 3.70 -10.55
CA LEU A 131 20.81 2.40 -10.12
C LEU A 131 21.99 1.95 -10.99
N ALA A 132 23.01 1.33 -10.40
CA ALA A 132 24.13 0.73 -11.11
C ALA A 132 23.70 -0.58 -11.79
N ALA A 133 23.96 -0.70 -13.10
CA ALA A 133 23.74 -1.98 -13.78
C ALA A 133 24.66 -3.07 -13.23
N ALA A 134 24.17 -4.31 -13.23
CA ALA A 134 24.80 -5.51 -12.65
C ALA A 134 24.86 -5.56 -11.12
N GLU A 135 25.10 -4.44 -10.45
CA GLU A 135 25.14 -4.35 -8.99
C GLU A 135 23.74 -4.19 -8.38
N ASP A 136 23.01 -3.15 -8.78
CA ASP A 136 21.67 -2.85 -8.26
C ASP A 136 20.56 -3.49 -9.11
N VAL A 137 20.81 -3.65 -10.40
CA VAL A 137 19.87 -4.23 -11.38
C VAL A 137 20.51 -5.39 -12.12
N PRO A 138 19.96 -6.63 -12.01
CA PRO A 138 20.50 -7.79 -12.71
C PRO A 138 20.57 -7.57 -14.23
N LEU A 139 21.69 -7.98 -14.83
CA LEU A 139 22.00 -7.75 -16.26
C LEU A 139 20.90 -8.22 -17.23
N ARG A 140 20.14 -9.26 -16.89
CA ARG A 140 19.03 -9.75 -17.71
C ARG A 140 17.93 -8.70 -17.89
N TYR A 141 17.62 -7.94 -16.85
CA TYR A 141 16.60 -6.88 -16.89
C TYR A 141 17.16 -5.62 -17.54
N VAL A 142 18.44 -5.28 -17.27
CA VAL A 142 19.13 -4.19 -17.97
C VAL A 142 19.12 -4.43 -19.48
N LYS A 143 19.45 -5.64 -19.92
CA LYS A 143 19.41 -6.02 -21.34
C LYS A 143 18.00 -5.92 -21.91
N ALA A 144 16.98 -6.46 -21.21
CA ALA A 144 15.60 -6.36 -21.66
C ALA A 144 15.15 -4.90 -21.87
N LEU A 145 15.43 -4.03 -20.91
CA LEU A 145 15.10 -2.60 -21.00
C LEU A 145 15.89 -1.90 -22.10
N PHE A 146 17.17 -2.25 -22.30
CA PHE A 146 18.00 -1.72 -23.38
C PHE A 146 17.48 -2.12 -24.76
N ASP A 147 16.99 -3.35 -24.90
CA ASP A 147 16.34 -3.86 -26.11
C ASP A 147 14.94 -3.24 -26.33
N GLY A 148 14.47 -2.35 -25.44
CA GLY A 148 13.16 -1.73 -25.50
C GLY A 148 12.00 -2.63 -25.05
N ARG A 149 12.30 -3.77 -24.41
CA ARG A 149 11.27 -4.69 -23.87
C ARG A 149 10.79 -4.21 -22.51
N GLY A 150 9.47 -4.20 -22.35
CA GLY A 150 8.84 -3.99 -21.05
C GLY A 150 9.00 -5.20 -20.14
N ILE A 151 8.99 -4.97 -18.83
CA ILE A 151 9.04 -6.01 -17.80
C ILE A 151 7.76 -5.91 -16.98
N SER A 152 7.01 -7.01 -16.91
CA SER A 152 5.89 -7.15 -15.97
C SER A 152 6.43 -7.27 -14.55
N ALA A 153 5.90 -6.47 -13.63
CA ALA A 153 6.47 -6.31 -12.31
C ALA A 153 5.43 -6.03 -11.22
N ALA A 154 5.87 -6.27 -9.99
CA ALA A 154 5.22 -5.85 -8.76
C ALA A 154 6.08 -4.79 -8.07
N ILE A 155 5.45 -3.80 -7.46
CA ILE A 155 6.14 -2.94 -6.49
C ILE A 155 5.74 -3.40 -5.08
N GLN A 156 6.70 -3.93 -4.35
CA GLN A 156 6.59 -4.15 -2.91
C GLN A 156 7.10 -2.89 -2.20
N VAL A 157 6.32 -2.39 -1.25
CA VAL A 157 6.65 -1.21 -0.45
C VAL A 157 6.62 -1.62 1.02
N ASP A 158 7.79 -1.72 1.63
CA ASP A 158 7.97 -2.07 3.04
C ASP A 158 8.23 -0.81 3.87
N GLY A 159 7.75 -0.76 5.11
CA GLY A 159 8.02 0.35 6.01
C GLY A 159 7.24 0.23 7.32
N PHE A 160 7.14 1.33 8.04
CA PHE A 160 6.47 1.41 9.33
C PHE A 160 5.32 2.41 9.30
N LEU A 161 4.10 1.95 9.59
CA LEU A 161 2.93 2.81 9.69
C LEU A 161 2.78 3.32 11.11
N THR A 162 2.74 4.65 11.24
CA THR A 162 2.38 5.33 12.48
C THR A 162 1.07 6.06 12.27
N THR A 163 0.11 5.86 13.18
CA THR A 163 -1.15 6.60 13.16
C THR A 163 -1.07 7.75 14.14
N ARG A 164 -1.57 8.91 13.72
CA ARG A 164 -1.68 10.10 14.55
C ARG A 164 -3.14 10.55 14.55
N MET A 165 -3.71 10.59 15.74
CA MET A 165 -5.08 11.02 16.00
C MET A 165 -5.05 12.26 16.90
N GLU A 166 -5.99 13.16 16.70
CA GLU A 166 -6.24 14.26 17.62
C GLU A 166 -7.58 14.02 18.30
N ILE A 167 -7.56 13.92 19.63
CA ILE A 167 -8.75 13.68 20.46
C ILE A 167 -8.75 14.76 21.54
N ASP A 168 -9.77 15.62 21.54
CA ASP A 168 -9.96 16.68 22.53
C ASP A 168 -8.72 17.58 22.74
N GLY A 169 -8.04 17.95 21.65
CA GLY A 169 -6.82 18.78 21.68
C GLY A 169 -5.56 18.06 22.17
N ARG A 170 -5.63 16.75 22.41
CA ARG A 170 -4.47 15.90 22.68
C ARG A 170 -4.12 15.06 21.45
N ILE A 171 -2.86 15.13 21.05
CA ILE A 171 -2.32 14.29 19.99
C ILE A 171 -1.99 12.92 20.58
N SER A 172 -2.66 11.89 20.07
CA SER A 172 -2.36 10.48 20.36
C SER A 172 -1.66 9.87 19.17
N ARG A 173 -0.58 9.12 19.42
CA ARG A 173 0.21 8.44 18.39
C ARG A 173 0.30 6.95 18.74
N SER A 174 0.22 6.08 17.75
CA SER A 174 0.50 4.65 17.97
C SER A 174 1.94 4.46 18.48
N ASN A 175 2.11 3.71 19.56
CA ASN A 175 3.43 3.42 20.14
C ASN A 175 4.22 2.46 19.25
N GLY A 176 5.29 2.96 18.62
CA GLY A 176 6.10 2.20 17.68
C GLY A 176 5.36 1.99 16.36
N GLY A 177 5.95 2.38 15.25
CA GLY A 177 5.34 2.14 13.94
C GLY A 177 5.12 0.64 13.69
N VAL A 178 4.01 0.28 13.06
CA VAL A 178 3.68 -1.10 12.72
C VAL A 178 4.35 -1.45 11.39
N ALA A 179 5.25 -2.43 11.40
CA ALA A 179 5.85 -2.96 10.17
C ALA A 179 4.75 -3.43 9.21
N THR A 180 4.72 -2.85 8.03
CA THR A 180 3.67 -3.09 7.03
C THR A 180 4.29 -3.20 5.65
N THR A 181 3.76 -4.13 4.86
CA THR A 181 4.13 -4.32 3.46
C THR A 181 2.91 -4.12 2.59
N PHE A 182 3.07 -3.33 1.53
CA PHE A 182 2.07 -3.15 0.47
C PHE A 182 2.59 -3.68 -0.85
N TYR A 183 1.68 -4.19 -1.68
CA TYR A 183 1.99 -4.63 -3.05
C TYR A 183 1.14 -3.86 -4.04
N CYS A 184 1.78 -3.25 -5.03
CA CYS A 184 1.12 -2.60 -6.17
C CYS A 184 1.28 -3.49 -7.41
N LEU A 185 0.16 -3.93 -7.96
CA LEU A 185 0.05 -4.94 -9.01
C LEU A 185 -1.14 -4.62 -9.94
N PRO A 186 -1.03 -4.89 -11.26
CA PRO A 186 0.21 -5.11 -12.02
C PRO A 186 0.93 -3.78 -12.30
N VAL A 187 2.26 -3.82 -12.48
CA VAL A 187 3.06 -2.66 -12.89
C VAL A 187 3.95 -3.03 -14.06
N THR A 188 4.10 -2.12 -15.02
CA THR A 188 5.01 -2.31 -16.16
C THR A 188 6.23 -1.42 -16.02
N ILE A 189 7.43 -2.00 -16.06
CA ILE A 189 8.69 -1.26 -16.14
C ILE A 189 9.09 -1.19 -17.60
N ALA A 190 9.21 0.00 -18.17
CA ALA A 190 9.56 0.16 -19.57
C ALA A 190 10.31 1.46 -19.83
N VAL A 191 11.05 1.51 -20.92
CA VAL A 191 11.66 2.77 -21.40
C VAL A 191 10.54 3.74 -21.78
N GLY A 192 10.64 4.96 -21.27
CA GLY A 192 9.70 6.05 -21.57
C GLY A 192 10.38 7.39 -21.35
N ASP A 193 9.97 8.39 -22.11
CA ASP A 193 10.40 9.77 -21.87
C ASP A 193 9.78 10.19 -20.54
N GLY A 194 10.63 10.39 -19.53
CA GLY A 194 10.22 10.96 -18.26
C GLY A 194 9.85 12.42 -18.48
N ASP A 195 8.59 12.74 -18.23
CA ASP A 195 7.99 14.07 -18.14
C ASP A 195 7.67 14.78 -19.47
N ASP A 196 6.39 14.71 -19.88
CA ASP A 196 5.74 15.71 -20.75
C ASP A 196 4.39 16.23 -20.17
N ASP A 197 4.07 15.93 -18.90
CA ASP A 197 2.83 16.44 -18.24
C ASP A 197 3.13 17.58 -17.23
N GLU A 198 4.18 18.37 -17.46
CA GLU A 198 4.36 19.69 -16.80
C GLU A 198 4.25 20.84 -17.82
N SER A 199 3.29 20.77 -18.74
CA SER A 199 3.02 21.92 -19.62
C SER A 199 1.59 21.98 -20.19
N ARG A 200 0.55 21.78 -19.37
CA ARG A 200 -0.79 22.24 -19.76
C ARG A 200 -1.78 22.54 -18.63
N SER A 201 -1.45 23.53 -17.78
CA SER A 201 -2.45 24.52 -17.36
C SER A 201 -1.81 25.73 -16.67
N ARG A 202 -1.13 26.56 -17.46
CA ARG A 202 -1.05 28.01 -17.28
C ARG A 202 -1.40 28.55 -18.67
N VAL A 203 -2.55 29.17 -18.90
CA VAL A 203 -2.91 30.60 -18.73
C VAL A 203 -4.23 30.77 -19.55
N PRO A 204 -5.12 31.76 -19.30
CA PRO A 204 -5.05 32.91 -18.41
C PRO A 204 -5.98 32.87 -17.19
#